data_AF-A0A970LL48-F1
#
_entry.id   AF-A0A970LL48-F1
#
_cell.length_a   1.000
_cell.length_b   1.000
_cell.length_c   1.000
_cell.angle_alpha   90.00
_cell.angle_beta   90.00
_cell.angle_gamma   90.00
#
_symmetry.space_group_name_H-M   'P 1'
#
loop_
_entity.id
_entity.type
_entity.pdbx_description
1 polymer ?
#
loop_
_entity_poly.entity_id
_entity_poly.type
_entity_poly.pdbx_seq_one_letter_code
_entity_poly.pdbx_strand_id
1 'polypeptide(L)'
;MLTSTLFKFADKFDWQITADQDFIFGEQKGYLYSLMSGNNFTAIFTPVSALKVEDTDKLFDWLEANENKYNFFNYQITDNFLCLRLKESLFHRSVDSLMETIEDISNLFEQLDLTSEVCVVCGESATEVDQGLYLDLFCYLHQDCEYKQGIDVAAEYEKVLAAEVSAYANDNAVDQDRIKELAAKMDDYKTDFLKDLEEILAVPSVNGIPTETAPYGESTAEALAVFLDQAEKLGFTTKNLDNHAGYAEFGSGDKMIGILVHLDVVPADEGWDHSPFEGRLIDGKLYARGVADNKGPAIASLYAMKALLDEGYQPPCRIRLIIGLNEESGFGCMKHYNQVEETPVSGFVPDATFPAVYAEKGILQINYHLKRELPDTEIKLLGMQGGEAANMVPQSCRYVLQIDSQNKIEKEISGKASHASRPELGDNAIVKAIKSILEDYPMWQDPLAGLIRTYFNDYINGQDFELACTDHSGALTLNLGVIDLTESDINLVIDIRYPVTESGEKIVAKLDAKMAEFGFARTDFTDSVPLNLGKDSKLVTTVMDVYNRAMNSSEEAVAMGGGTYARAIPNVLAFGAVFPGTPDVMHQVDEHVELDHLYAASYIYRETIKALAENER
;
A
#
# COMPACT_ATOMS: atom_id res chain seq x y z
N MET A 1 3.29 -31.82 5.53
CA MET A 1 4.28 -32.82 5.05
C MET A 1 5.64 -32.17 4.85
N LEU A 2 6.64 -32.67 5.59
CA LEU A 2 8.03 -32.22 5.51
C LEU A 2 8.66 -32.38 4.11
N THR A 3 9.51 -31.43 3.72
CA THR A 3 10.31 -31.54 2.50
C THR A 3 11.42 -32.59 2.63
N SER A 4 11.94 -33.06 1.48
CA SER A 4 13.09 -33.98 1.46
C SER A 4 14.35 -33.41 2.14
N THR A 5 14.42 -32.09 2.31
CA THR A 5 15.51 -31.40 3.01
C THR A 5 15.41 -31.56 4.52
N LEU A 6 14.22 -31.39 5.11
CA LEU A 6 14.02 -31.57 6.55
C LEU A 6 14.15 -33.02 6.99
N PHE A 7 13.76 -34.00 6.16
CA PHE A 7 14.06 -35.41 6.44
C PHE A 7 15.57 -35.70 6.49
N LYS A 8 16.34 -35.12 5.56
CA LYS A 8 17.81 -35.25 5.56
C LYS A 8 18.45 -34.49 6.73
N PHE A 9 17.86 -33.37 7.12
CA PHE A 9 18.30 -32.61 8.28
C PHE A 9 18.14 -33.43 9.56
N ALA A 10 16.95 -33.99 9.77
CA ALA A 10 16.66 -34.80 10.94
C ALA A 10 17.56 -36.04 11.04
N ASP A 11 17.76 -36.76 9.93
CA ASP A 11 18.67 -37.92 9.88
C ASP A 11 20.14 -37.52 10.14
N LYS A 12 20.60 -36.40 9.58
CA LYS A 12 21.99 -35.96 9.74
C LYS A 12 22.32 -35.52 11.16
N PHE A 13 21.40 -34.85 11.84
CA PHE A 13 21.63 -34.24 13.15
C PHE A 13 20.94 -34.97 14.31
N ASP A 14 20.35 -36.15 14.06
CA ASP A 14 19.65 -36.98 15.05
C ASP A 14 18.45 -36.27 15.71
N TRP A 15 17.69 -35.51 14.91
CA TRP A 15 16.46 -34.84 15.37
C TRP A 15 15.25 -35.74 15.19
N GLN A 16 14.27 -35.57 16.08
CA GLN A 16 13.05 -36.38 16.10
C GLN A 16 12.04 -35.88 15.06
N ILE A 17 11.19 -36.76 14.55
CA ILE A 17 10.13 -36.43 13.58
C ILE A 17 8.79 -36.84 14.19
N THR A 18 7.76 -35.99 14.05
CA THR A 18 6.41 -36.33 14.52
C THR A 18 5.81 -37.53 13.78
N ALA A 19 4.82 -38.18 14.40
CA ALA A 19 4.14 -39.33 13.83
C ALA A 19 3.36 -38.99 12.53
N ASP A 20 2.85 -37.76 12.42
CA ASP A 20 2.17 -37.21 11.24
C ASP A 20 3.13 -36.61 10.20
N GLN A 21 4.43 -36.52 10.50
CA GLN A 21 5.47 -35.99 9.63
C GLN A 21 5.23 -34.53 9.19
N ASP A 22 4.74 -33.72 10.13
CA ASP A 22 4.56 -32.28 9.93
C ASP A 22 5.64 -31.44 10.61
N PHE A 23 6.28 -31.95 11.67
CA PHE A 23 7.37 -31.28 12.37
C PHE A 23 8.60 -32.16 12.60
N ILE A 24 9.76 -31.51 12.72
CA ILE A 24 10.97 -32.09 13.32
C ILE A 24 11.36 -31.32 14.57
N PHE A 25 11.89 -32.02 15.58
CA PHE A 25 12.26 -31.44 16.87
C PHE A 25 13.69 -31.79 17.24
N GLY A 26 14.37 -30.82 17.81
CA GLY A 26 15.68 -31.05 18.38
C GLY A 26 16.11 -29.91 19.28
N GLU A 27 17.32 -30.05 19.77
CA GLU A 27 17.91 -29.11 20.70
C GLU A 27 19.25 -28.64 20.15
N GLN A 28 19.54 -27.35 20.32
CA GLN A 28 20.83 -26.77 20.04
C GLN A 28 21.23 -25.86 21.20
N LYS A 29 22.39 -26.15 21.82
CA LYS A 29 22.94 -25.42 22.98
C LYS A 29 21.95 -25.26 24.16
N GLY A 30 21.10 -26.26 24.43
CA GLY A 30 20.10 -26.17 25.50
C GLY A 30 18.77 -25.55 25.07
N TYR A 31 18.67 -24.96 23.87
CA TYR A 31 17.44 -24.33 23.37
C TYR A 31 16.66 -25.30 22.48
N LEU A 32 15.33 -25.25 22.62
CA LEU A 32 14.41 -26.17 21.96
C LEU A 32 13.95 -25.60 20.62
N TYR A 33 14.00 -26.40 19.57
CA TYR A 33 13.61 -25.97 18.23
C TYR A 33 12.60 -26.94 17.61
N SER A 34 11.63 -26.38 16.91
CA SER A 34 10.68 -27.11 16.07
C SER A 34 10.74 -26.58 14.65
N LEU A 35 10.87 -27.45 13.66
CA LEU A 35 10.89 -27.04 12.26
C LEU A 35 9.76 -27.69 11.48
N MET A 36 9.14 -26.93 10.59
CA MET A 36 8.13 -27.41 9.65
C MET A 36 8.41 -26.92 8.24
N SER A 37 7.82 -27.61 7.27
CA SER A 37 7.77 -27.13 5.88
C SER A 37 6.45 -26.44 5.58
N GLY A 38 6.51 -25.26 4.97
CA GLY A 38 5.37 -24.56 4.37
C GLY A 38 5.45 -24.54 2.84
N ASN A 39 4.50 -23.86 2.19
CA ASN A 39 4.54 -23.66 0.74
C ASN A 39 5.67 -22.69 0.38
N ASN A 40 6.81 -23.23 -0.07
CA ASN A 40 8.03 -22.49 -0.44
C ASN A 40 8.76 -21.82 0.74
N PHE A 41 8.62 -22.34 1.96
CA PHE A 41 9.42 -21.89 3.10
C PHE A 41 9.67 -23.01 4.11
N THR A 42 10.71 -22.86 4.92
CA THR A 42 10.94 -23.64 6.14
C THR A 42 10.70 -22.73 7.34
N ALA A 43 9.87 -23.13 8.30
CA ALA A 43 9.69 -22.37 9.54
C ALA A 43 10.55 -22.96 10.65
N ILE A 44 11.20 -22.11 11.43
CA ILE A 44 11.89 -22.45 12.69
C ILE A 44 11.10 -21.82 13.82
N PHE A 45 10.65 -22.62 14.78
CA PHE A 45 10.05 -22.17 16.02
C PHE A 45 10.99 -22.44 17.17
N THR A 46 11.12 -21.48 18.07
CA THR A 46 11.85 -21.65 19.34
C THR A 46 11.15 -20.87 20.44
N PRO A 47 11.05 -21.42 21.67
CA PRO A 47 10.50 -20.69 22.81
C PRO A 47 11.33 -19.43 23.12
N VAL A 48 10.65 -18.34 23.45
CA VAL A 48 11.26 -17.08 23.92
C VAL A 48 10.57 -16.53 25.17
N SER A 49 9.80 -17.36 25.89
CA SER A 49 9.04 -16.94 27.08
C SER A 49 9.87 -16.40 28.25
N ALA A 50 11.19 -16.58 28.23
CA ALA A 50 12.13 -15.98 29.18
C ALA A 50 12.71 -14.63 28.71
N LEU A 51 12.31 -14.12 27.54
CA LEU A 51 12.87 -12.89 26.98
C LEU A 51 12.44 -11.68 27.83
N LYS A 52 13.42 -10.93 28.33
CA LYS A 52 13.17 -9.72 29.11
C LYS A 52 12.78 -8.59 28.14
N VAL A 53 11.80 -7.77 28.54
CA VAL A 53 11.29 -6.66 27.72
C VAL A 53 12.41 -5.71 27.26
N GLU A 54 13.38 -5.42 28.13
CA GLU A 54 14.54 -4.57 27.84
C GLU A 54 15.55 -5.18 26.85
N ASP A 55 15.46 -6.48 26.58
CA ASP A 55 16.33 -7.21 25.64
C ASP A 55 15.64 -7.49 24.31
N THR A 56 14.35 -7.15 24.17
CA THR A 56 13.55 -7.31 22.96
C THR A 56 14.14 -6.51 21.78
N ASP A 57 14.58 -5.28 22.00
CA ASP A 57 15.22 -4.46 20.96
C ASP A 57 16.46 -5.14 20.38
N LYS A 58 17.25 -5.83 21.22
CA LYS A 58 18.45 -6.55 20.74
C LYS A 58 18.10 -7.78 19.90
N LEU A 59 16.99 -8.44 20.21
CA LEU A 59 16.48 -9.54 19.39
C LEU A 59 16.01 -9.02 18.04
N PHE A 60 15.25 -7.92 18.01
CA PHE A 60 14.82 -7.29 16.76
C PHE A 60 16.01 -6.76 15.94
N ASP A 61 16.94 -6.03 16.55
CA ASP A 61 18.18 -5.56 15.92
C ASP A 61 18.95 -6.72 15.29
N TRP A 62 19.02 -7.87 15.97
CA TRP A 62 19.67 -9.05 15.42
C TRP A 62 18.88 -9.66 14.25
N LEU A 63 17.55 -9.75 14.36
CA LEU A 63 16.69 -10.30 13.30
C LEU A 63 16.78 -9.45 12.03
N GLU A 64 16.72 -8.13 12.17
CA GLU A 64 16.88 -7.17 11.07
C GLU A 64 18.30 -7.25 10.48
N ALA A 65 19.34 -7.26 11.33
CA ALA A 65 20.72 -7.36 10.88
C ALA A 65 21.04 -8.68 10.14
N ASN A 66 20.27 -9.74 10.41
CA ASN A 66 20.48 -11.07 9.84
C ASN A 66 19.40 -11.51 8.84
N GLU A 67 18.40 -10.66 8.57
CA GLU A 67 17.29 -10.94 7.65
C GLU A 67 17.79 -11.41 6.28
N ASN A 68 18.76 -10.68 5.74
CA ASN A 68 19.38 -11.00 4.46
C ASN A 68 20.34 -12.20 4.53
N LYS A 69 21.09 -12.36 5.64
CA LYS A 69 22.06 -13.47 5.82
C LYS A 69 21.34 -14.81 5.74
N TYR A 70 20.18 -14.91 6.36
CA TYR A 70 19.39 -16.12 6.41
C TYR A 70 18.12 -16.04 5.57
N ASN A 71 18.00 -15.11 4.62
CA ASN A 71 16.86 -15.00 3.70
C ASN A 71 15.51 -15.21 4.41
N PHE A 72 15.31 -14.49 5.51
CA PHE A 72 14.04 -14.44 6.22
C PHE A 72 13.02 -13.80 5.28
N PHE A 73 11.86 -14.43 5.11
CA PHE A 73 10.74 -13.75 4.44
C PHE A 73 9.99 -12.88 5.42
N ASN A 74 9.82 -13.41 6.63
CA ASN A 74 9.12 -12.80 7.73
C ASN A 74 9.51 -13.55 9.01
N TYR A 75 9.43 -12.90 10.15
CA TYR A 75 9.46 -13.52 11.46
C TYR A 75 8.25 -13.05 12.26
N GLN A 76 7.79 -13.90 13.16
CA GLN A 76 6.73 -13.57 14.10
C GLN A 76 7.26 -13.84 15.49
N ILE A 77 7.22 -12.83 16.34
CA ILE A 77 7.48 -12.99 17.77
C ILE A 77 6.15 -12.91 18.48
N THR A 78 5.92 -13.88 19.36
CA THR A 78 4.87 -13.85 20.37
C THR A 78 5.55 -13.86 21.73
N ASP A 79 4.79 -13.68 22.79
CA ASP A 79 5.33 -13.76 24.16
C ASP A 79 5.93 -15.13 24.48
N ASN A 80 5.53 -16.16 23.73
CA ASN A 80 5.88 -17.55 23.98
C ASN A 80 6.94 -18.08 22.99
N PHE A 81 6.84 -17.71 21.73
CA PHE A 81 7.63 -18.27 20.62
C PHE A 81 8.11 -17.22 19.64
N LEU A 82 9.34 -17.41 19.17
CA LEU A 82 9.87 -16.84 17.94
C LEU A 82 9.63 -17.85 16.81
N CYS A 83 8.97 -17.42 15.75
CA CYS A 83 8.80 -18.13 14.50
C CYS A 83 9.58 -17.40 13.40
N LEU A 84 10.57 -18.05 12.80
CA LEU A 84 11.32 -17.53 11.65
C LEU A 84 10.88 -18.26 10.39
N ARG A 85 10.40 -17.55 9.38
CA ARG A 85 10.05 -18.15 8.09
C ARG A 85 11.17 -17.89 7.08
N LEU A 86 11.85 -18.98 6.72
CA LEU A 86 12.97 -19.02 5.80
C LEU A 86 12.46 -19.27 4.37
N LYS A 87 12.67 -18.35 3.41
CA LYS A 87 12.30 -18.62 2.00
C LYS A 87 13.03 -19.85 1.46
N GLU A 88 12.31 -20.72 0.79
CA GLU A 88 12.86 -21.73 -0.14
C GLU A 88 12.92 -21.09 -1.54
N SER A 89 14.03 -20.41 -1.86
CA SER A 89 14.26 -19.88 -3.20
C SER A 89 14.69 -20.98 -4.19
N LEU A 90 14.88 -20.63 -5.48
CA LEU A 90 15.27 -21.52 -6.59
C LEU A 90 16.50 -22.42 -6.33
N PHE A 91 17.26 -22.20 -5.25
CA PHE A 91 18.32 -23.07 -4.76
C PHE A 91 18.02 -23.53 -3.33
N HIS A 92 17.93 -24.85 -3.11
CA HIS A 92 17.69 -25.42 -1.79
C HIS A 92 18.75 -24.97 -0.78
N ARG A 93 18.33 -24.54 0.43
CA ARG A 93 19.24 -24.44 1.57
C ARG A 93 19.85 -25.80 1.84
N SER A 94 21.16 -25.85 2.05
CA SER A 94 21.80 -27.06 2.51
C SER A 94 21.37 -27.35 3.94
N VAL A 95 21.36 -28.63 4.30
CA VAL A 95 21.15 -29.08 5.68
C VAL A 95 22.12 -28.37 6.65
N ASP A 96 23.34 -28.09 6.21
CA ASP A 96 24.36 -27.38 7.01
C ASP A 96 24.03 -25.91 7.25
N SER A 97 23.51 -25.20 6.23
CA SER A 97 23.12 -23.78 6.36
C SER A 97 21.94 -23.60 7.31
N LEU A 98 21.02 -24.57 7.32
CA LEU A 98 19.91 -24.57 8.28
C LEU A 98 20.42 -24.74 9.72
N MET A 99 21.42 -25.59 9.94
CA MET A 99 22.00 -25.77 11.27
C MET A 99 22.81 -24.54 11.71
N GLU A 100 23.56 -23.92 10.80
CA GLU A 100 24.27 -22.65 11.07
C GLU A 100 23.30 -21.55 11.51
N THR A 101 22.12 -21.47 10.88
CA THR A 101 21.06 -20.52 11.28
C THR A 101 20.59 -20.78 12.72
N ILE A 102 20.35 -22.05 13.07
CA ILE A 102 19.91 -22.44 14.42
C ILE A 102 21.01 -22.16 15.45
N GLU A 103 22.27 -22.45 15.13
CA GLU A 103 23.41 -22.18 16.00
C GLU A 103 23.57 -20.69 16.28
N ASP A 104 23.40 -19.83 15.27
CA ASP A 104 23.52 -18.39 15.43
C ASP A 104 22.35 -17.78 16.23
N ILE A 105 21.14 -18.35 16.15
CA ILE A 105 20.03 -18.01 17.05
C ILE A 105 20.35 -18.43 18.48
N SER A 106 20.88 -19.65 18.67
CA SER A 106 21.29 -20.10 20.00
C SER A 106 22.40 -19.21 20.60
N ASN A 107 23.34 -18.74 19.77
CA ASN A 107 24.39 -17.80 20.18
C ASN A 107 23.81 -16.45 20.62
N LEU A 108 22.75 -15.98 19.96
CA LEU A 108 22.03 -14.78 20.38
C LEU A 108 21.35 -15.01 21.73
N PHE A 109 20.68 -16.14 21.91
CA PHE A 109 19.97 -16.45 23.16
C PHE A 109 20.92 -16.54 24.36
N GLU A 110 22.13 -17.09 24.18
CA GLU A 110 23.19 -17.04 25.19
C GLU A 110 23.59 -15.59 25.53
N GLN A 111 23.63 -14.68 24.54
CA GLN A 111 23.96 -13.26 24.76
C GLN A 111 22.84 -12.49 25.47
N LEU A 112 21.59 -12.87 25.23
CA LEU A 112 20.41 -12.30 25.87
C LEU A 112 20.13 -12.90 27.26
N ASP A 113 20.98 -13.82 27.74
CA ASP A 113 20.77 -14.53 29.02
C ASP A 113 19.40 -15.22 29.06
N LEU A 114 18.96 -15.73 27.90
CA LEU A 114 17.68 -16.42 27.76
C LEU A 114 17.82 -17.83 28.35
N THR A 115 16.97 -18.18 29.31
CA THR A 115 16.91 -19.55 29.85
C THR A 115 15.91 -20.38 29.06
N SER A 116 16.29 -21.61 28.71
CA SER A 116 15.38 -22.57 28.08
C SER A 116 14.54 -23.32 29.10
N GLU A 117 14.96 -23.40 30.38
CA GLU A 117 14.30 -24.13 31.48
C GLU A 117 13.12 -23.36 32.11
N VAL A 118 12.24 -22.81 31.26
CA VAL A 118 11.01 -22.14 31.69
C VAL A 118 9.81 -22.70 30.96
N CYS A 119 8.67 -22.69 31.64
CA CYS A 119 7.39 -23.02 31.07
C CYS A 119 7.02 -21.98 30.01
N VAL A 120 6.76 -22.44 28.78
CA VAL A 120 6.46 -21.56 27.65
C VAL A 120 5.16 -20.78 27.81
N VAL A 121 4.28 -21.18 28.72
CA VAL A 121 2.96 -20.55 28.95
C VAL A 121 2.94 -19.59 30.13
N CYS A 122 3.62 -19.92 31.24
CA CYS A 122 3.59 -19.09 32.46
C CYS A 122 4.91 -18.38 32.77
N GLY A 123 5.98 -18.65 32.04
CA GLY A 123 7.30 -18.03 32.24
C GLY A 123 8.06 -18.49 33.49
N GLU A 124 7.46 -19.32 34.34
CA GLU A 124 8.08 -19.87 35.55
C GLU A 124 8.98 -21.07 35.23
N SER A 125 9.96 -21.36 36.09
CA SER A 125 10.94 -22.44 35.87
C SER A 125 10.27 -23.80 35.61
N ALA A 126 10.67 -24.47 34.53
CA ALA A 126 10.26 -25.81 34.12
C ALA A 126 11.49 -26.61 33.71
N THR A 127 11.47 -27.92 33.97
CA THR A 127 12.66 -28.77 33.74
C THR A 127 12.49 -29.67 32.52
N GLU A 128 13.57 -30.31 32.08
CA GLU A 128 13.55 -31.31 30.98
C GLU A 128 12.51 -32.43 31.16
N VAL A 129 12.08 -32.74 32.39
CA VAL A 129 11.03 -33.74 32.63
C VAL A 129 9.62 -33.25 32.25
N ASP A 130 9.47 -31.97 31.94
CA ASP A 130 8.22 -31.29 31.57
C ASP A 130 8.18 -30.96 30.06
N GLN A 131 8.80 -31.80 29.21
CA GLN A 131 8.72 -31.66 27.75
C GLN A 131 7.28 -31.87 27.26
N GLY A 132 6.74 -30.86 26.58
CA GLY A 132 5.39 -30.84 26.03
C GLY A 132 5.34 -30.30 24.60
N LEU A 133 4.23 -30.56 23.92
CA LEU A 133 3.93 -29.98 22.60
C LEU A 133 2.87 -28.89 22.77
N TYR A 134 3.24 -27.63 22.56
CA TYR A 134 2.31 -26.51 22.55
C TYR A 134 2.01 -26.13 21.11
N LEU A 135 0.77 -26.32 20.64
CA LEU A 135 0.40 -26.14 19.23
C LEU A 135 1.35 -26.91 18.28
N ASP A 136 1.71 -28.14 18.66
CA ASP A 136 2.67 -29.01 17.95
C ASP A 136 4.14 -28.50 17.95
N LEU A 137 4.50 -27.60 18.87
CA LEU A 137 5.88 -27.11 19.06
C LEU A 137 6.54 -27.70 20.32
N PHE A 138 7.76 -28.22 20.18
CA PHE A 138 8.59 -28.76 21.25
C PHE A 138 9.03 -27.65 22.22
N CYS A 139 8.61 -27.77 23.48
CA CYS A 139 8.83 -26.79 24.54
C CYS A 139 8.85 -27.45 25.94
N TYR A 140 9.22 -26.71 26.98
CA TYR A 140 8.90 -27.10 28.36
C TYR A 140 7.58 -26.46 28.79
N LEU A 141 6.72 -27.26 29.41
CA LEU A 141 5.38 -26.89 29.78
C LEU A 141 4.96 -27.62 31.05
N HIS A 142 4.60 -26.88 32.11
CA HIS A 142 4.01 -27.51 33.28
C HIS A 142 2.72 -28.23 32.91
N GLN A 143 2.49 -29.39 33.52
CA GLN A 143 1.27 -30.18 33.33
C GLN A 143 -0.03 -29.36 33.51
N ASP A 144 -0.04 -28.40 34.44
CA ASP A 144 -1.20 -27.53 34.71
C ASP A 144 -1.37 -26.36 33.71
N CYS A 145 -0.41 -26.17 32.80
CA CYS A 145 -0.41 -25.11 31.79
C CYS A 145 -0.80 -25.59 30.40
N GLU A 146 -0.93 -26.91 30.18
CA GLU A 146 -1.28 -27.55 28.90
C GLU A 146 -2.54 -26.96 28.23
N TYR A 147 -3.49 -26.44 29.01
CA TYR A 147 -4.78 -25.96 28.52
C TYR A 147 -5.00 -24.44 28.68
N LYS A 148 -3.95 -23.64 28.93
CA LYS A 148 -4.05 -22.17 29.14
C LYS A 148 -3.58 -21.37 27.91
N GLN A 149 -4.23 -20.22 27.67
CA GLN A 149 -3.73 -19.21 26.72
C GLN A 149 -2.55 -18.42 27.35
N GLY A 150 -1.59 -18.01 26.51
CA GLY A 150 -0.41 -17.21 26.91
C GLY A 150 -0.75 -15.77 27.34
N ILE A 151 0.26 -15.05 27.85
CA ILE A 151 0.15 -13.65 28.32
C ILE A 151 0.60 -12.72 27.19
N ASP A 152 -0.19 -11.68 26.84
CA ASP A 152 0.05 -10.70 25.75
C ASP A 152 0.66 -9.40 26.29
N VAL A 153 1.94 -9.15 26.01
CA VAL A 153 2.69 -7.95 26.45
C VAL A 153 2.93 -6.96 25.30
N ALA A 154 2.78 -7.39 24.04
CA ALA A 154 2.92 -6.55 22.83
C ALA A 154 1.93 -5.37 22.81
N ALA A 155 0.74 -5.56 23.39
CA ALA A 155 -0.27 -4.52 23.55
C ALA A 155 0.16 -3.30 24.39
N GLU A 156 1.22 -3.41 25.21
CA GLU A 156 1.79 -2.25 25.94
C GLU A 156 2.85 -1.50 25.13
N TYR A 157 3.62 -2.16 24.27
CA TYR A 157 4.63 -1.53 23.41
C TYR A 157 3.99 -0.72 22.27
N GLU A 158 2.93 -1.24 21.65
CA GLU A 158 2.14 -0.53 20.64
C GLU A 158 1.52 0.77 21.18
N LYS A 159 1.14 0.80 22.46
CA LYS A 159 0.66 2.02 23.13
C LYS A 159 1.75 3.08 23.29
N VAL A 160 3.00 2.67 23.47
CA VAL A 160 4.15 3.59 23.58
C VAL A 160 4.52 4.15 22.21
N LEU A 161 4.54 3.31 21.17
CA LEU A 161 4.77 3.76 19.79
C LEU A 161 3.67 4.73 19.31
N ALA A 162 2.40 4.44 19.61
CA ALA A 162 1.27 5.32 19.31
C ALA A 162 1.41 6.70 19.98
N ALA A 163 2.00 6.77 21.17
CA ALA A 163 2.27 8.02 21.88
C ALA A 163 3.42 8.84 21.25
N GLU A 164 4.42 8.18 20.66
CA GLU A 164 5.56 8.84 19.99
C GLU A 164 5.21 9.31 18.56
N VAL A 165 4.38 8.56 17.82
CA VAL A 165 3.84 8.98 16.51
C VAL A 165 2.89 10.19 16.66
N SER A 166 2.10 10.23 17.73
CA SER A 166 1.24 11.36 18.09
C SER A 166 2.01 12.68 18.31
N ALA A 167 3.28 12.59 18.72
CA ALA A 167 4.12 13.77 18.97
C ALA A 167 4.62 14.48 17.70
N TYR A 168 4.62 13.82 16.53
CA TYR A 168 5.03 14.40 15.23
C TYR A 168 3.87 14.98 14.40
N ALA A 169 2.61 14.68 14.73
CA ALA A 169 1.43 15.03 13.91
C ALA A 169 0.76 16.38 14.26
N ASN A 170 1.31 17.16 15.19
CA ASN A 170 0.53 18.18 15.91
C ASN A 170 0.45 19.59 15.30
N ASP A 171 1.00 19.87 14.12
CA ASP A 171 0.86 21.21 13.51
C ASP A 171 -0.36 21.37 12.58
N ASN A 172 -1.04 20.27 12.18
CA ASN A 172 -2.16 20.30 11.20
C ASN A 172 -3.40 19.46 11.59
N ALA A 173 -3.59 19.12 12.88
CA ALA A 173 -4.72 18.29 13.31
C ALA A 173 -6.07 19.01 13.09
N VAL A 174 -7.02 18.34 12.44
CA VAL A 174 -8.40 18.84 12.29
C VAL A 174 -9.10 18.95 13.65
N ASP A 175 -9.92 20.01 13.81
CA ASP A 175 -10.75 20.23 14.99
C ASP A 175 -11.80 19.10 15.14
N GLN A 176 -11.55 18.17 16.07
CA GLN A 176 -12.42 17.01 16.32
C GLN A 176 -13.79 17.39 16.89
N ASP A 177 -13.90 18.50 17.64
CA ASP A 177 -15.20 18.97 18.12
C ASP A 177 -16.02 19.47 16.94
N ARG A 178 -15.38 20.18 15.99
CA ARG A 178 -16.05 20.60 14.76
C ARG A 178 -16.49 19.43 13.90
N ILE A 179 -15.67 18.38 13.77
CA ILE A 179 -16.05 17.15 13.06
C ILE A 179 -17.31 16.55 13.67
N LYS A 180 -17.36 16.41 15.00
CA LYS A 180 -18.55 15.88 15.71
C LYS A 180 -19.79 16.75 15.50
N GLU A 181 -19.65 18.07 15.52
CA GLU A 181 -20.76 18.99 15.23
C GLU A 181 -21.32 18.82 13.82
N LEU A 182 -20.46 18.59 12.82
CA LEU A 182 -20.88 18.33 11.44
C LEU A 182 -21.47 16.93 11.30
N ALA A 183 -20.87 15.92 11.91
CA ALA A 183 -21.39 14.54 11.93
C ALA A 183 -22.80 14.48 12.51
N ALA A 184 -23.08 15.26 13.57
CA ALA A 184 -24.40 15.36 14.18
C ALA A 184 -25.49 15.90 13.22
N LYS A 185 -25.10 16.61 12.15
CA LYS A 185 -26.05 17.05 11.11
C LYS A 185 -26.57 15.91 10.24
N MET A 186 -25.98 14.72 10.34
CA MET A 186 -26.38 13.51 9.64
C MET A 186 -26.91 12.43 10.58
N ASP A 187 -27.23 12.76 11.84
CA ASP A 187 -27.67 11.80 12.88
C ASP A 187 -28.86 10.93 12.44
N ASP A 188 -29.83 11.52 11.74
CA ASP A 188 -31.03 10.82 11.26
C ASP A 188 -30.71 9.69 10.26
N TYR A 189 -29.50 9.67 9.69
CA TYR A 189 -29.08 8.72 8.66
C TYR A 189 -28.05 7.70 9.14
N LYS A 190 -27.42 7.89 10.31
CA LYS A 190 -26.25 7.09 10.74
C LYS A 190 -26.50 5.58 10.78
N THR A 191 -27.69 5.16 11.18
CA THR A 191 -28.03 3.73 11.26
C THR A 191 -28.10 3.07 9.89
N ASP A 192 -28.85 3.67 8.95
CA ASP A 192 -28.96 3.11 7.60
C ASP A 192 -27.63 3.26 6.85
N PHE A 193 -26.93 4.39 7.05
CA PHE A 193 -25.60 4.62 6.50
C PHE A 193 -24.63 3.50 6.88
N LEU A 194 -24.50 3.21 8.17
CA LEU A 194 -23.56 2.20 8.65
C LEU A 194 -23.92 0.82 8.10
N LYS A 195 -25.21 0.49 8.06
CA LYS A 195 -25.69 -0.78 7.52
C LYS A 195 -25.35 -0.93 6.02
N ASP A 196 -25.64 0.09 5.23
CA ASP A 196 -25.37 0.06 3.78
C ASP A 196 -23.84 0.05 3.51
N LEU A 197 -23.06 0.72 4.36
CA LEU A 197 -21.60 0.68 4.35
C LEU A 197 -21.05 -0.71 4.68
N GLU A 198 -21.51 -1.35 5.75
CA GLU A 198 -21.12 -2.73 6.10
C GLU A 198 -21.46 -3.72 4.97
N GLU A 199 -22.63 -3.58 4.34
CA GLU A 199 -23.06 -4.44 3.24
C GLU A 199 -22.15 -4.29 2.00
N ILE A 200 -21.78 -3.06 1.61
CA ILE A 200 -20.89 -2.87 0.46
C ILE A 200 -19.43 -3.25 0.77
N LEU A 201 -18.97 -3.04 2.02
CA LEU A 201 -17.64 -3.47 2.47
C LEU A 201 -17.50 -5.00 2.45
N ALA A 202 -18.60 -5.73 2.67
CA ALA A 202 -18.61 -7.18 2.63
C ALA A 202 -18.32 -7.80 1.26
N VAL A 203 -18.43 -7.02 0.17
CA VAL A 203 -18.13 -7.50 -1.19
C VAL A 203 -16.63 -7.33 -1.48
N PRO A 204 -15.84 -8.40 -1.65
CA PRO A 204 -14.41 -8.30 -1.94
C PRO A 204 -14.15 -7.95 -3.42
N SER A 205 -14.45 -6.70 -3.79
CA SER A 205 -14.46 -6.17 -5.16
C SER A 205 -13.07 -5.87 -5.71
N VAL A 206 -12.14 -6.82 -5.55
CA VAL A 206 -10.82 -6.78 -6.20
C VAL A 206 -10.99 -7.09 -7.68
N ASN A 207 -10.31 -6.36 -8.56
CA ASN A 207 -10.30 -6.64 -10.00
C ASN A 207 -9.84 -8.09 -10.26
N GLY A 208 -10.65 -8.84 -10.99
CA GLY A 208 -10.44 -10.27 -11.27
C GLY A 208 -10.34 -10.58 -12.76
N ILE A 209 -10.48 -11.86 -13.09
CA ILE A 209 -10.48 -12.33 -14.48
C ILE A 209 -11.71 -11.79 -15.20
N PRO A 210 -11.55 -11.02 -16.30
CA PRO A 210 -12.68 -10.50 -17.06
C PRO A 210 -13.57 -11.61 -17.66
N THR A 211 -14.88 -11.42 -17.59
CA THR A 211 -15.90 -12.22 -18.29
C THR A 211 -16.70 -11.35 -19.25
N GLU A 212 -17.54 -11.96 -20.11
CA GLU A 212 -18.41 -11.21 -21.04
C GLU A 212 -19.38 -10.28 -20.30
N THR A 213 -19.81 -10.66 -19.10
CA THR A 213 -20.74 -9.89 -18.27
C THR A 213 -20.07 -9.14 -17.12
N ALA A 214 -18.80 -9.41 -16.82
CA ALA A 214 -18.06 -8.74 -15.76
C ALA A 214 -16.67 -8.35 -16.29
N PRO A 215 -16.54 -7.19 -16.96
CA PRO A 215 -15.30 -6.74 -17.61
C PRO A 215 -14.09 -6.64 -16.69
N TYR A 216 -14.34 -6.53 -15.39
CA TYR A 216 -13.33 -6.37 -14.34
C TYR A 216 -13.39 -7.50 -13.29
N GLY A 217 -14.12 -8.58 -13.57
CA GLY A 217 -14.31 -9.71 -12.67
C GLY A 217 -15.64 -9.66 -11.89
N GLU A 218 -16.18 -10.83 -11.57
CA GLU A 218 -17.53 -10.99 -11.00
C GLU A 218 -17.75 -10.18 -9.70
N SER A 219 -16.76 -10.13 -8.81
CA SER A 219 -16.87 -9.40 -7.52
C SER A 219 -17.08 -7.89 -7.70
N THR A 220 -16.51 -7.29 -8.76
CA THR A 220 -16.73 -5.86 -9.06
C THR A 220 -18.13 -5.60 -9.61
N ALA A 221 -18.64 -6.51 -10.45
CA ALA A 221 -20.02 -6.43 -10.95
C ALA A 221 -21.03 -6.65 -9.81
N GLU A 222 -20.73 -7.53 -8.85
CA GLU A 222 -21.53 -7.72 -7.63
C GLU A 222 -21.57 -6.45 -6.79
N ALA A 223 -20.43 -5.80 -6.54
CA ALA A 223 -20.39 -4.55 -5.78
C ALA A 223 -21.24 -3.44 -6.45
N LEU A 224 -21.18 -3.33 -7.78
CA LEU A 224 -22.04 -2.41 -8.51
C LEU A 224 -23.52 -2.73 -8.31
N ALA A 225 -23.90 -4.01 -8.41
CA ALA A 225 -25.28 -4.44 -8.25
C ALA A 225 -25.82 -4.11 -6.84
N VAL A 226 -25.04 -4.40 -5.80
CA VAL A 226 -25.37 -4.06 -4.40
C VAL A 226 -25.57 -2.55 -4.25
N PHE A 227 -24.62 -1.75 -4.72
CA PHE A 227 -24.69 -0.29 -4.57
C PHE A 227 -25.87 0.34 -5.34
N LEU A 228 -26.15 -0.12 -6.56
CA LEU A 228 -27.30 0.36 -7.34
C LEU A 228 -28.63 -0.05 -6.70
N ASP A 229 -28.73 -1.23 -6.10
CA ASP A 229 -29.92 -1.66 -5.36
C ASP A 229 -30.13 -0.82 -4.08
N GLN A 230 -29.06 -0.51 -3.34
CA GLN A 230 -29.11 0.43 -2.21
C GLN A 230 -29.62 1.81 -2.67
N ALA A 231 -29.04 2.37 -3.72
CA ALA A 231 -29.45 3.66 -4.25
C ALA A 231 -30.92 3.67 -4.75
N GLU A 232 -31.38 2.61 -5.41
CA GLU A 232 -32.77 2.49 -5.86
C GLU A 232 -33.73 2.46 -4.66
N LYS A 233 -33.42 1.67 -3.61
CA LYS A 233 -34.21 1.62 -2.37
C LYS A 233 -34.28 2.98 -1.65
N LEU A 234 -33.24 3.80 -1.78
CA LEU A 234 -33.20 5.16 -1.24
C LEU A 234 -33.98 6.18 -2.08
N GLY A 235 -34.51 5.77 -3.25
CA GLY A 235 -35.38 6.58 -4.10
C GLY A 235 -34.69 7.24 -5.30
N PHE A 236 -33.47 6.84 -5.63
CA PHE A 236 -32.76 7.34 -6.81
C PHE A 236 -33.11 6.57 -8.07
N THR A 237 -33.02 7.24 -9.23
CA THR A 237 -33.03 6.54 -10.52
C THR A 237 -31.65 5.96 -10.78
N THR A 238 -31.56 4.66 -10.98
CA THR A 238 -30.28 3.97 -11.18
C THR A 238 -30.13 3.44 -12.60
N LYS A 239 -28.88 3.33 -13.06
CA LYS A 239 -28.56 2.70 -14.34
C LYS A 239 -27.24 1.96 -14.25
N ASN A 240 -27.24 0.74 -14.76
CA ASN A 240 -26.04 -0.06 -15.01
C ASN A 240 -25.59 0.15 -16.47
N LEU A 241 -24.29 0.39 -16.68
CA LEU A 241 -23.66 0.61 -17.97
C LEU A 241 -22.74 -0.58 -18.28
N ASP A 242 -23.36 -1.69 -18.69
CA ASP A 242 -22.68 -2.91 -19.13
C ASP A 242 -21.68 -3.49 -18.11
N ASN A 243 -21.93 -3.29 -16.80
CA ASN A 243 -21.02 -3.63 -15.69
C ASN A 243 -19.61 -3.01 -15.83
N HIS A 244 -19.45 -1.98 -16.67
CA HIS A 244 -18.25 -1.14 -16.68
C HIS A 244 -18.36 0.00 -15.66
N ALA A 245 -19.56 0.54 -15.49
CA ALA A 245 -19.88 1.63 -14.59
C ALA A 245 -21.38 1.61 -14.26
N GLY A 246 -21.81 2.46 -13.34
CA GLY A 246 -23.22 2.76 -13.14
C GLY A 246 -23.43 4.16 -12.63
N TYR A 247 -24.69 4.55 -12.43
CA TYR A 247 -25.00 5.79 -11.75
C TYR A 247 -26.30 5.73 -10.95
N ALA A 248 -26.39 6.61 -9.95
CA ALA A 248 -27.61 6.96 -9.24
C ALA A 248 -27.90 8.45 -9.45
N GLU A 249 -29.15 8.82 -9.74
CA GLU A 249 -29.53 10.18 -10.15
C GLU A 249 -30.85 10.64 -9.52
N PHE A 250 -30.95 11.94 -9.23
CA PHE A 250 -32.21 12.64 -9.00
C PHE A 250 -32.15 14.08 -9.55
N GLY A 251 -33.29 14.76 -9.54
CA GLY A 251 -33.43 16.11 -10.10
C GLY A 251 -33.91 16.10 -11.54
N SER A 252 -33.88 17.26 -12.19
CA SER A 252 -34.36 17.43 -13.56
C SER A 252 -33.64 18.59 -14.26
N GLY A 253 -33.74 18.65 -15.59
CA GLY A 253 -33.14 19.71 -16.40
C GLY A 253 -32.05 19.20 -17.34
N ASP A 254 -31.64 20.07 -18.26
CA ASP A 254 -30.74 19.70 -19.35
C ASP A 254 -29.27 19.55 -18.90
N LYS A 255 -28.89 20.19 -17.79
CA LYS A 255 -27.54 20.09 -17.21
C LYS A 255 -27.48 19.03 -16.11
N MET A 256 -26.28 18.54 -15.82
CA MET A 256 -26.02 17.57 -14.76
C MET A 256 -24.70 17.90 -14.03
N ILE A 257 -24.72 17.87 -12.69
CA ILE A 257 -23.50 17.85 -11.88
C ILE A 257 -23.17 16.42 -11.45
N GLY A 258 -21.88 16.10 -11.41
CA GLY A 258 -21.37 14.75 -11.16
C GLY A 258 -20.63 14.62 -9.83
N ILE A 259 -20.86 13.53 -9.12
CA ILE A 259 -19.97 13.03 -8.07
C ILE A 259 -19.40 11.71 -8.57
N LEU A 260 -18.08 11.54 -8.65
CA LEU A 260 -17.48 10.30 -9.15
C LEU A 260 -16.90 9.51 -8.00
N VAL A 261 -17.21 8.22 -7.91
CA VAL A 261 -16.74 7.30 -6.86
C VAL A 261 -16.33 5.98 -7.51
N HIS A 262 -15.58 5.13 -6.80
CA HIS A 262 -15.37 3.74 -7.22
C HIS A 262 -15.70 2.74 -6.13
N LEU A 263 -15.88 1.49 -6.57
CA LEU A 263 -16.15 0.36 -5.70
C LEU A 263 -15.12 -0.76 -5.85
N ASP A 264 -14.26 -0.72 -6.86
CA ASP A 264 -13.10 -1.61 -6.90
C ASP A 264 -12.10 -1.24 -5.81
N VAL A 265 -11.44 -2.25 -5.26
CA VAL A 265 -10.45 -2.13 -4.18
C VAL A 265 -9.19 -2.90 -4.53
N VAL A 266 -8.05 -2.46 -4.00
CA VAL A 266 -6.82 -3.25 -4.05
C VAL A 266 -6.93 -4.55 -3.23
N PRO A 267 -6.12 -5.58 -3.53
CA PRO A 267 -6.05 -6.78 -2.70
C PRO A 267 -5.81 -6.48 -1.21
N ALA A 268 -6.25 -7.40 -0.35
CA ALA A 268 -5.89 -7.38 1.06
C ALA A 268 -4.63 -8.22 1.27
N ASP A 269 -3.56 -7.59 1.75
CA ASP A 269 -2.30 -8.26 2.08
C ASP A 269 -2.45 -9.18 3.31
N GLU A 270 -1.44 -10.02 3.58
CA GLU A 270 -1.39 -10.78 4.83
C GLU A 270 -1.12 -9.85 6.02
N GLY A 271 -1.66 -10.18 7.20
CA GLY A 271 -1.37 -9.45 8.45
C GLY A 271 -2.49 -8.57 9.00
N TRP A 272 -3.68 -8.59 8.42
CA TRP A 272 -4.84 -7.92 9.04
C TRP A 272 -5.20 -8.53 10.38
N ASP A 273 -5.44 -7.68 11.37
CA ASP A 273 -5.91 -8.11 12.69
C ASP A 273 -7.31 -8.75 12.59
N HIS A 274 -8.10 -8.29 11.62
CA HIS A 274 -9.50 -8.64 11.44
C HIS A 274 -9.80 -8.95 9.97
N SER A 275 -10.92 -9.64 9.71
CA SER A 275 -11.29 -9.95 8.32
C SER A 275 -11.45 -8.64 7.52
N PRO A 276 -10.71 -8.46 6.41
CA PRO A 276 -10.69 -7.21 5.66
C PRO A 276 -12.05 -6.86 5.03
N PHE A 277 -12.97 -7.82 4.93
CA PHE A 277 -14.27 -7.66 4.30
C PHE A 277 -15.44 -7.95 5.26
N GLU A 278 -15.25 -7.78 6.57
CA GLU A 278 -16.35 -7.95 7.55
C GLU A 278 -16.74 -6.67 8.29
N GLY A 279 -16.05 -5.54 8.08
CA GLY A 279 -16.38 -4.25 8.69
C GLY A 279 -16.38 -4.30 10.22
N ARG A 280 -15.25 -4.01 10.86
CA ARG A 280 -15.16 -4.07 12.34
C ARG A 280 -15.08 -2.68 12.96
N LEU A 281 -16.06 -2.34 13.80
CA LEU A 281 -16.09 -1.08 14.55
C LEU A 281 -15.37 -1.23 15.89
N ILE A 282 -14.28 -0.49 16.09
CA ILE A 282 -13.47 -0.46 17.33
C ILE A 282 -13.20 1.00 17.67
N ASP A 283 -13.60 1.43 18.87
CA ASP A 283 -13.36 2.78 19.39
C ASP A 283 -13.75 3.92 18.42
N GLY A 284 -14.85 3.74 17.67
CA GLY A 284 -15.36 4.72 16.71
C GLY A 284 -14.72 4.66 15.32
N LYS A 285 -13.73 3.78 15.12
CA LYS A 285 -13.08 3.50 13.85
C LYS A 285 -13.63 2.24 13.22
N LEU A 286 -14.01 2.32 11.95
CA LEU A 286 -14.43 1.17 11.16
C LEU A 286 -13.25 0.66 10.34
N TYR A 287 -12.87 -0.60 10.56
CA TYR A 287 -11.77 -1.30 9.90
C TYR A 287 -12.32 -2.21 8.81
N ALA A 288 -11.88 -1.99 7.56
CA ALA A 288 -12.18 -2.83 6.40
C ALA A 288 -11.42 -2.31 5.17
N ARG A 289 -11.12 -3.20 4.22
CA ARG A 289 -10.59 -2.81 2.91
C ARG A 289 -11.63 -1.99 2.16
N GLY A 290 -11.21 -0.80 1.74
CA GLY A 290 -11.98 0.17 0.99
C GLY A 290 -12.90 1.07 1.81
N VAL A 291 -12.79 1.04 3.15
CA VAL A 291 -13.54 1.97 4.02
C VAL A 291 -13.04 3.41 3.89
N ALA A 292 -11.73 3.59 3.68
CA ALA A 292 -11.12 4.89 3.39
C ALA A 292 -11.12 5.15 1.88
N ASP A 293 -10.90 4.12 1.06
CA ASP A 293 -10.73 4.21 -0.40
C ASP A 293 -11.44 3.08 -1.19
N ASN A 294 -12.64 3.27 -1.75
CA ASN A 294 -13.47 4.48 -1.76
C ASN A 294 -14.94 4.18 -1.39
N LYS A 295 -15.23 3.00 -0.81
CA LYS A 295 -16.60 2.62 -0.44
C LYS A 295 -17.20 3.49 0.67
N GLY A 296 -16.39 3.87 1.67
CA GLY A 296 -16.82 4.82 2.70
C GLY A 296 -17.23 6.18 2.11
N PRO A 297 -16.35 6.85 1.34
CA PRO A 297 -16.69 8.07 0.62
C PRO A 297 -17.86 7.92 -0.38
N ALA A 298 -18.02 6.76 -1.02
CA ALA A 298 -19.15 6.47 -1.90
C ALA A 298 -20.48 6.48 -1.15
N ILE A 299 -20.57 5.79 -0.01
CA ILE A 299 -21.75 5.82 0.86
C ILE A 299 -21.95 7.22 1.45
N ALA A 300 -20.88 7.93 1.81
CA ALA A 300 -20.96 9.32 2.26
C ALA A 300 -21.63 10.24 1.22
N SER A 301 -21.30 10.05 -0.05
CA SER A 301 -21.88 10.80 -1.17
C SER A 301 -23.33 10.40 -1.45
N LEU A 302 -23.65 9.11 -1.37
CA LEU A 302 -25.01 8.60 -1.52
C LEU A 302 -25.96 9.17 -0.46
N TYR A 303 -25.52 9.19 0.81
CA TYR A 303 -26.31 9.74 1.90
C TYR A 303 -26.36 11.27 1.91
N ALA A 304 -25.36 11.94 1.35
CA ALA A 304 -25.42 13.38 1.09
C ALA A 304 -26.56 13.71 0.11
N MET A 305 -26.68 12.92 -0.97
CA MET A 305 -27.81 13.03 -1.91
C MET A 305 -29.14 12.67 -1.23
N LYS A 306 -29.15 11.65 -0.37
CA LYS A 306 -30.38 11.20 0.33
C LYS A 306 -30.93 12.29 1.23
N ALA A 307 -30.06 12.98 1.97
CA ALA A 307 -30.47 14.08 2.82
C ALA A 307 -31.13 15.22 2.01
N LEU A 308 -30.60 15.57 0.85
CA LEU A 308 -31.24 16.55 -0.04
C LEU A 308 -32.60 16.08 -0.55
N LEU A 309 -32.71 14.79 -0.91
CA LEU A 309 -33.96 14.20 -1.39
C LEU A 309 -35.06 14.24 -0.31
N ASP A 310 -34.72 13.88 0.93
CA ASP A 310 -35.64 13.88 2.07
C ASP A 310 -36.06 15.28 2.52
N GLU A 311 -35.18 16.26 2.38
CA GLU A 311 -35.49 17.68 2.55
C GLU A 311 -36.45 18.22 1.46
N GLY A 312 -36.75 17.41 0.44
CA GLY A 312 -37.58 17.80 -0.69
C GLY A 312 -36.89 18.79 -1.63
N TYR A 313 -35.56 18.86 -1.61
CA TYR A 313 -34.80 19.76 -2.46
C TYR A 313 -35.08 19.50 -3.94
N GLN A 314 -35.40 20.56 -4.69
CA GLN A 314 -35.63 20.51 -6.13
C GLN A 314 -34.45 21.21 -6.82
N PRO A 315 -33.39 20.47 -7.20
CA PRO A 315 -32.24 21.07 -7.85
C PRO A 315 -32.63 21.63 -9.22
N PRO A 316 -32.00 22.72 -9.69
CA PRO A 316 -32.23 23.29 -11.01
C PRO A 316 -31.60 22.47 -12.16
N CYS A 317 -30.84 21.43 -11.82
CA CYS A 317 -30.19 20.51 -12.73
C CYS A 317 -30.28 19.07 -12.17
N ARG A 318 -29.87 18.08 -12.96
CA ARG A 318 -29.69 16.71 -12.47
C ARG A 318 -28.47 16.63 -11.56
N ILE A 319 -28.54 15.77 -10.54
CA ILE A 319 -27.42 15.41 -9.66
C ILE A 319 -27.18 13.92 -9.84
N ARG A 320 -25.98 13.56 -10.29
CA ARG A 320 -25.62 12.17 -10.61
C ARG A 320 -24.40 11.72 -9.81
N LEU A 321 -24.54 10.65 -9.06
CA LEU A 321 -23.43 9.87 -8.52
C LEU A 321 -23.02 8.84 -9.57
N ILE A 322 -21.79 8.92 -10.05
CA ILE A 322 -21.20 8.07 -11.09
C ILE A 322 -20.27 7.07 -10.41
N ILE A 323 -20.51 5.78 -10.64
CA ILE A 323 -19.82 4.68 -9.97
C ILE A 323 -18.89 3.97 -10.98
N GLY A 324 -17.58 3.97 -10.68
CA GLY A 324 -16.55 3.22 -11.39
C GLY A 324 -16.17 1.90 -10.72
N LEU A 325 -15.51 1.01 -11.47
CA LEU A 325 -15.15 -0.35 -11.07
C LEU A 325 -13.72 -0.76 -11.48
N ASN A 326 -12.88 0.23 -11.83
CA ASN A 326 -11.54 0.01 -12.34
C ASN A 326 -10.66 1.26 -12.15
N GLU A 327 -10.79 1.95 -11.00
CA GLU A 327 -9.93 3.07 -10.63
C GLU A 327 -8.50 2.54 -10.47
N GLU A 328 -8.35 1.53 -9.60
CA GLU A 328 -7.11 1.00 -9.06
C GLU A 328 -6.24 0.30 -10.11
N SER A 329 -6.74 0.18 -11.34
CA SER A 329 -6.16 -0.66 -12.40
C SER A 329 -6.23 -0.06 -13.81
N GLY A 330 -6.60 1.23 -13.99
CA GLY A 330 -6.37 1.93 -15.28
C GLY A 330 -7.57 2.63 -15.96
N PHE A 331 -8.62 2.92 -15.18
CA PHE A 331 -9.75 3.80 -15.51
C PHE A 331 -10.58 3.34 -16.72
N GLY A 332 -10.60 2.02 -17.00
CA GLY A 332 -11.40 1.47 -18.10
C GLY A 332 -12.89 1.82 -17.97
N CYS A 333 -13.39 1.86 -16.73
CA CYS A 333 -14.77 2.20 -16.35
C CYS A 333 -15.16 3.61 -16.82
N MET A 334 -14.33 4.62 -16.54
CA MET A 334 -14.59 6.00 -16.93
C MET A 334 -14.40 6.23 -18.44
N LYS A 335 -13.49 5.49 -19.08
CA LYS A 335 -13.38 5.48 -20.55
C LYS A 335 -14.68 5.01 -21.19
N HIS A 336 -15.30 3.94 -20.67
CA HIS A 336 -16.59 3.46 -21.14
C HIS A 336 -17.69 4.48 -20.86
N TYR A 337 -17.79 5.00 -19.62
CA TYR A 337 -18.78 6.04 -19.26
C TYR A 337 -18.76 7.22 -20.23
N ASN A 338 -17.58 7.78 -20.52
CA ASN A 338 -17.42 8.92 -21.42
C ASN A 338 -17.83 8.64 -22.88
N GLN A 339 -17.94 7.37 -23.28
CA GLN A 339 -18.39 6.98 -24.63
C GLN A 339 -19.91 6.87 -24.73
N VAL A 340 -20.60 6.54 -23.63
CA VAL A 340 -22.03 6.16 -23.64
C VAL A 340 -22.93 7.10 -22.86
N GLU A 341 -22.38 7.98 -22.02
CA GLU A 341 -23.11 8.93 -21.18
C GLU A 341 -22.69 10.39 -21.37
N GLU A 342 -23.50 11.29 -20.79
CA GLU A 342 -23.26 12.72 -20.77
C GLU A 342 -22.16 13.12 -19.76
N THR A 343 -21.33 14.09 -20.15
CA THR A 343 -20.32 14.70 -19.29
C THR A 343 -20.95 15.71 -18.31
N PRO A 344 -20.66 15.64 -17.00
CA PRO A 344 -21.11 16.65 -16.03
C PRO A 344 -20.57 18.05 -16.37
N VAL A 345 -21.38 19.07 -16.11
CA VAL A 345 -20.96 20.48 -16.28
C VAL A 345 -20.02 20.95 -15.17
N SER A 346 -20.12 20.32 -14.00
CA SER A 346 -19.22 20.49 -12.86
C SER A 346 -19.33 19.28 -11.94
N GLY A 347 -18.30 18.97 -11.17
CA GLY A 347 -18.36 17.88 -10.22
C GLY A 347 -17.18 17.81 -9.27
N PHE A 348 -17.19 16.78 -8.44
CA PHE A 348 -16.05 16.45 -7.59
C PHE A 348 -15.90 14.93 -7.42
N VAL A 349 -14.71 14.51 -7.00
CA VAL A 349 -14.39 13.14 -6.61
C VAL A 349 -14.07 13.14 -5.11
N PRO A 350 -14.79 12.36 -4.28
CA PRO A 350 -14.55 12.24 -2.87
C PRO A 350 -13.46 11.19 -2.59
N ASP A 351 -12.35 11.27 -3.32
CA ASP A 351 -11.27 10.30 -3.33
C ASP A 351 -9.89 10.96 -3.19
N ALA A 352 -9.80 11.85 -2.22
CA ALA A 352 -8.64 12.67 -1.92
C ALA A 352 -8.68 13.19 -0.47
N THR A 353 -7.81 14.14 -0.18
CA THR A 353 -7.85 14.91 1.06
C THR A 353 -8.73 16.14 0.93
N PHE A 354 -9.19 16.66 2.07
CA PHE A 354 -9.59 18.04 2.24
C PHE A 354 -8.36 18.90 2.59
N PRO A 355 -8.30 20.19 2.21
CA PRO A 355 -9.23 20.92 1.32
C PRO A 355 -9.14 20.49 -0.15
N ALA A 356 -9.93 21.10 -1.04
CA ALA A 356 -10.00 20.73 -2.46
C ALA A 356 -8.66 20.79 -3.20
N VAL A 357 -8.48 19.85 -4.14
CA VAL A 357 -7.33 19.79 -5.05
C VAL A 357 -7.70 20.48 -6.36
N TYR A 358 -7.12 21.64 -6.65
CA TYR A 358 -7.39 22.39 -7.88
C TYR A 358 -6.49 21.99 -9.06
N ALA A 359 -5.37 21.34 -8.75
CA ALA A 359 -4.36 20.96 -9.72
C ALA A 359 -3.68 19.63 -9.33
N GLU A 360 -3.57 18.73 -10.30
CA GLU A 360 -2.83 17.48 -10.21
C GLU A 360 -1.74 17.48 -11.28
N LYS A 361 -0.50 17.18 -10.89
CA LYS A 361 0.62 17.07 -11.82
C LYS A 361 0.34 16.04 -12.91
N GLY A 362 1.02 16.20 -14.05
CA GLY A 362 1.09 15.16 -15.06
C GLY A 362 1.87 13.96 -14.55
N ILE A 363 1.52 12.76 -15.01
CA ILE A 363 2.15 11.50 -14.60
C ILE A 363 2.65 10.79 -15.85
N LEU A 364 3.96 10.58 -15.94
CA LEU A 364 4.58 9.76 -16.97
C LEU A 364 5.13 8.49 -16.33
N GLN A 365 4.87 7.35 -16.97
CA GLN A 365 5.65 6.14 -16.73
C GLN A 365 6.28 5.73 -18.04
N ILE A 366 7.60 5.68 -18.07
CA ILE A 366 8.39 5.51 -19.30
C ILE A 366 9.24 4.25 -19.15
N ASN A 367 9.03 3.30 -20.07
CA ASN A 367 9.74 2.03 -20.08
C ASN A 367 10.93 2.11 -21.05
N TYR A 368 12.11 1.75 -20.56
CA TYR A 368 13.34 1.68 -21.36
C TYR A 368 13.89 0.27 -21.37
N HIS A 369 14.34 -0.16 -22.54
CA HIS A 369 15.02 -1.42 -22.76
C HIS A 369 16.39 -1.19 -23.38
N LEU A 370 17.36 -1.96 -22.90
CA LEU A 370 18.65 -2.12 -23.55
C LEU A 370 18.96 -3.61 -23.67
N LYS A 371 19.14 -4.07 -24.90
CA LYS A 371 19.81 -5.34 -25.14
C LYS A 371 21.32 -5.15 -25.00
N ARG A 372 21.96 -5.95 -24.17
CA ARG A 372 23.39 -5.86 -23.90
C ARG A 372 24.12 -7.18 -24.13
N GLU A 373 25.42 -7.07 -24.30
CA GLU A 373 26.35 -8.18 -24.13
C GLU A 373 27.14 -7.92 -22.86
N LEU A 374 27.41 -8.97 -22.08
CA LEU A 374 28.22 -8.82 -20.88
C LEU A 374 29.61 -8.31 -21.26
N PRO A 375 30.11 -7.24 -20.63
CA PRO A 375 31.42 -6.70 -20.92
C PRO A 375 32.50 -7.76 -20.65
N ASP A 376 33.53 -7.80 -21.48
CA ASP A 376 34.69 -8.66 -21.27
C ASP A 376 35.65 -8.04 -20.25
N THR A 377 35.13 -7.84 -19.04
CA THR A 377 35.80 -7.24 -17.90
C THR A 377 35.80 -8.22 -16.72
N GLU A 378 36.70 -8.00 -15.77
CA GLU A 378 36.75 -8.77 -14.51
C GLU A 378 35.45 -8.66 -13.72
N ILE A 379 34.74 -7.54 -13.84
CA ILE A 379 33.52 -7.25 -13.09
C ILE A 379 32.33 -7.27 -14.03
N LYS A 380 31.35 -8.13 -13.78
CA LYS A 380 30.15 -8.31 -14.60
C LYS A 380 28.90 -8.33 -13.72
N LEU A 381 27.94 -7.47 -14.01
CA LEU A 381 26.63 -7.50 -13.36
C LEU A 381 25.74 -8.52 -14.09
N LEU A 382 25.52 -9.69 -13.50
CA LEU A 382 24.79 -10.79 -14.14
C LEU A 382 23.27 -10.64 -14.02
N GLY A 383 22.81 -10.07 -12.90
CA GLY A 383 21.39 -9.90 -12.61
C GLY A 383 21.15 -8.76 -11.61
N MET A 384 20.01 -8.09 -11.71
CA MET A 384 19.55 -7.09 -10.75
C MET A 384 18.03 -6.97 -10.82
N GLN A 385 17.37 -7.00 -9.68
CA GLN A 385 15.93 -6.84 -9.58
C GLN A 385 15.59 -5.93 -8.40
N GLY A 386 14.74 -4.94 -8.63
CA GLY A 386 14.31 -4.01 -7.61
C GLY A 386 13.09 -3.22 -8.06
N GLY A 387 12.22 -2.90 -7.09
CA GLY A 387 10.97 -2.20 -7.34
C GLY A 387 9.85 -3.11 -7.85
N GLU A 388 8.71 -3.07 -7.17
CA GLU A 388 7.52 -3.86 -7.51
C GLU A 388 6.51 -3.06 -8.35
N ALA A 389 6.53 -1.72 -8.22
CA ALA A 389 5.65 -0.81 -8.93
C ALA A 389 6.36 0.51 -9.25
N ALA A 390 6.11 1.05 -10.45
CA ALA A 390 6.79 2.27 -10.93
C ALA A 390 6.44 3.53 -10.13
N ASN A 391 5.21 3.59 -9.60
CA ASN A 391 4.70 4.69 -8.77
C ASN A 391 5.20 4.66 -7.32
N MET A 392 6.11 3.75 -6.96
CA MET A 392 6.70 3.62 -5.62
C MET A 392 8.22 3.76 -5.68
N VAL A 393 8.81 4.41 -4.66
CA VAL A 393 10.26 4.37 -4.43
C VAL A 393 10.63 2.96 -3.95
N PRO A 394 11.56 2.26 -4.62
CA PRO A 394 11.95 0.90 -4.25
C PRO A 394 12.61 0.85 -2.88
N GLN A 395 12.08 0.00 -2.00
CA GLN A 395 12.67 -0.29 -0.68
C GLN A 395 13.69 -1.41 -0.68
N SER A 396 13.76 -2.23 -1.74
CA SER A 396 14.74 -3.30 -1.87
C SER A 396 15.26 -3.40 -3.30
N CYS A 397 16.52 -3.79 -3.43
CA CYS A 397 17.14 -4.12 -4.71
C CYS A 397 18.20 -5.21 -4.49
N ARG A 398 18.07 -6.31 -5.22
CA ARG A 398 19.00 -7.44 -5.18
C ARG A 398 19.81 -7.48 -6.46
N TYR A 399 21.09 -7.80 -6.37
CA TYR A 399 21.95 -7.96 -7.53
C TYR A 399 22.96 -9.09 -7.39
N VAL A 400 23.39 -9.61 -8.54
CA VAL A 400 24.41 -10.64 -8.68
C VAL A 400 25.58 -10.09 -9.49
N LEU A 401 26.72 -9.91 -8.84
CA LEU A 401 27.95 -9.45 -9.44
C LEU A 401 28.94 -10.61 -9.54
N GLN A 402 29.51 -10.81 -10.72
CA GLN A 402 30.66 -11.67 -10.91
C GLN A 402 31.93 -10.83 -10.87
N ILE A 403 32.91 -11.28 -10.09
CA ILE A 403 34.25 -10.72 -9.95
C ILE A 403 35.23 -11.82 -10.34
N ASP A 404 36.00 -11.58 -11.38
CA ASP A 404 36.84 -12.56 -12.05
C ASP A 404 36.04 -13.77 -12.57
N SER A 405 36.75 -14.79 -13.08
CA SER A 405 36.10 -15.99 -13.64
C SER A 405 35.51 -16.95 -12.59
N GLN A 406 35.68 -16.68 -11.29
CA GLN A 406 35.41 -17.65 -10.22
C GLN A 406 34.56 -17.13 -9.05
N ASN A 407 34.51 -15.81 -8.80
CA ASN A 407 33.82 -15.28 -7.63
C ASN A 407 32.48 -14.63 -8.02
N LYS A 408 31.39 -15.03 -7.38
CA LYS A 408 30.07 -14.41 -7.53
C LYS A 408 29.63 -13.90 -6.18
N ILE A 409 29.26 -12.62 -6.13
CA ILE A 409 28.70 -11.97 -4.97
C ILE A 409 27.24 -11.68 -5.26
N GLU A 410 26.40 -12.00 -4.29
CA GLU A 410 25.01 -11.59 -4.27
C GLU A 410 24.81 -10.65 -3.09
N LYS A 411 24.21 -9.49 -3.34
CA LYS A 411 23.86 -8.55 -2.29
C LYS A 411 22.41 -8.11 -2.44
N GLU A 412 21.80 -7.80 -1.32
CA GLU A 412 20.53 -7.12 -1.21
C GLU A 412 20.77 -5.77 -0.53
N ILE A 413 20.17 -4.72 -1.07
CA ILE A 413 20.31 -3.36 -0.59
C ILE A 413 18.93 -2.87 -0.18
N SER A 414 18.82 -2.48 1.10
CA SER A 414 17.61 -1.89 1.65
C SER A 414 17.58 -0.37 1.48
N GLY A 415 16.39 0.13 1.21
CA GLY A 415 16.03 1.53 1.09
C GLY A 415 14.79 1.81 1.93
N LYS A 416 14.01 2.82 1.53
CA LYS A 416 12.76 3.20 2.20
C LYS A 416 11.70 3.52 1.16
N ALA A 417 10.55 2.85 1.25
CA ALA A 417 9.42 3.10 0.36
C ALA A 417 8.81 4.50 0.58
N SER A 418 8.37 5.11 -0.51
CA SER A 418 7.49 6.28 -0.51
C SER A 418 6.78 6.38 -1.86
N HIS A 419 5.73 7.19 -1.95
CA HIS A 419 5.04 7.44 -3.23
C HIS A 419 5.97 8.22 -4.20
N ALA A 420 5.96 7.89 -5.50
CA ALA A 420 6.82 8.49 -6.52
C ALA A 420 6.58 10.01 -6.75
N SER A 421 5.48 10.56 -6.22
CA SER A 421 5.26 12.01 -6.18
C SER A 421 6.00 12.74 -5.05
N ARG A 422 6.56 11.98 -4.10
CA ARG A 422 7.33 12.44 -2.94
C ARG A 422 8.59 11.56 -2.76
N PRO A 423 9.44 11.40 -3.80
CA PRO A 423 10.60 10.52 -3.70
C PRO A 423 11.62 11.02 -2.67
N GLU A 424 11.56 12.29 -2.26
CA GLU A 424 12.37 12.87 -1.18
C GLU A 424 12.09 12.28 0.21
N LEU A 425 10.96 11.61 0.41
CA LEU A 425 10.60 10.94 1.68
C LEU A 425 11.10 9.49 1.76
N GLY A 426 11.47 8.94 0.61
CA GLY A 426 11.98 7.58 0.45
C GLY A 426 13.50 7.55 0.30
N ASP A 427 14.01 6.35 0.07
CA ASP A 427 15.43 6.11 -0.17
C ASP A 427 15.56 5.00 -1.20
N ASN A 428 15.88 5.36 -2.44
CA ASN A 428 15.73 4.47 -3.60
C ASN A 428 16.80 3.36 -3.62
N ALA A 429 16.39 2.13 -3.29
CA ALA A 429 17.27 0.97 -3.19
C ALA A 429 18.00 0.63 -4.51
N ILE A 430 17.38 0.87 -5.67
CA ILE A 430 18.01 0.64 -6.98
C ILE A 430 19.19 1.58 -7.18
N VAL A 431 18.96 2.88 -7.00
CA VAL A 431 20.02 3.90 -7.15
C VAL A 431 21.15 3.65 -6.13
N LYS A 432 20.81 3.33 -4.89
CA LYS A 432 21.78 2.94 -3.85
C LYS A 432 22.60 1.72 -4.24
N ALA A 433 21.97 0.66 -4.75
CA ALA A 433 22.66 -0.56 -5.15
C ALA A 433 23.69 -0.29 -6.24
N ILE A 434 23.32 0.47 -7.28
CA ILE A 434 24.23 0.79 -8.37
C ILE A 434 25.37 1.70 -7.87
N LYS A 435 25.07 2.70 -7.03
CA LYS A 435 26.10 3.56 -6.41
C LYS A 435 27.08 2.75 -5.53
N SER A 436 26.58 1.79 -4.75
CA SER A 436 27.43 0.90 -3.95
C SER A 436 28.36 0.05 -4.82
N ILE A 437 27.88 -0.50 -5.95
CA ILE A 437 28.77 -1.21 -6.90
C ILE A 437 29.83 -0.26 -7.45
N LEU A 438 29.47 0.99 -7.78
CA LEU A 438 30.41 1.99 -8.31
C LEU A 438 31.47 2.42 -7.30
N GLU A 439 31.13 2.45 -6.00
CA GLU A 439 32.04 2.76 -4.91
C GLU A 439 33.00 1.60 -4.62
N ASP A 440 32.48 0.38 -4.51
CA ASP A 440 33.26 -0.84 -4.28
C ASP A 440 34.14 -1.17 -5.50
N TYR A 441 33.65 -0.89 -6.71
CA TYR A 441 34.28 -1.24 -7.98
C TYR A 441 34.31 -0.05 -8.97
N PRO A 442 35.17 0.96 -8.74
CA PRO A 442 35.21 2.17 -9.59
C PRO A 442 35.51 1.90 -11.06
N MET A 443 36.18 0.78 -11.37
CA MET A 443 36.51 0.38 -12.74
C MET A 443 35.41 -0.43 -13.43
N TRP A 444 34.27 -0.69 -12.78
CA TRP A 444 33.13 -1.38 -13.40
C TRP A 444 32.62 -0.59 -14.61
N GLN A 445 32.54 -1.27 -15.75
CA GLN A 445 32.08 -0.73 -17.03
C GLN A 445 30.78 -1.42 -17.40
N ASP A 446 29.68 -0.65 -17.40
CA ASP A 446 28.37 -1.10 -17.83
C ASP A 446 27.57 0.13 -18.30
N PRO A 447 26.67 0.02 -19.28
CA PRO A 447 25.76 1.10 -19.64
C PRO A 447 25.03 1.72 -18.45
N LEU A 448 24.60 0.93 -17.45
CA LEU A 448 23.99 1.43 -16.22
C LEU A 448 24.96 2.23 -15.36
N ALA A 449 26.22 1.80 -15.27
CA ALA A 449 27.25 2.52 -14.55
C ALA A 449 27.42 3.95 -15.10
N GLY A 450 27.44 4.07 -16.44
CA GLY A 450 27.47 5.35 -17.12
C GLY A 450 26.24 6.20 -16.83
N LEU A 451 25.05 5.63 -17.03
CA LEU A 451 23.78 6.30 -16.83
C LEU A 451 23.65 6.88 -15.41
N ILE A 452 23.92 6.06 -14.39
CA ILE A 452 23.73 6.46 -12.98
C ILE A 452 24.76 7.51 -12.55
N ARG A 453 26.02 7.39 -13.00
CA ARG A 453 27.07 8.40 -12.73
C ARG A 453 26.71 9.76 -13.32
N THR A 454 26.10 9.78 -14.50
CA THR A 454 25.83 11.01 -15.22
C THR A 454 24.50 11.65 -14.82
N TYR A 455 23.44 10.85 -14.66
CA TYR A 455 22.08 11.38 -14.57
C TYR A 455 21.31 11.08 -13.28
N PHE A 456 21.89 10.36 -12.31
CA PHE A 456 21.24 10.03 -11.05
C PHE A 456 22.06 10.48 -9.82
N ASN A 457 22.79 11.60 -9.94
CA ASN A 457 23.41 12.24 -8.77
C ASN A 457 22.32 12.86 -7.90
N ASP A 458 21.49 13.71 -8.50
CA ASP A 458 20.20 14.16 -7.95
C ASP A 458 19.07 13.39 -8.64
N TYR A 459 18.70 12.25 -8.04
CA TYR A 459 17.80 11.28 -8.62
C TYR A 459 16.31 11.58 -8.39
N ILE A 460 15.97 12.67 -7.71
CA ILE A 460 14.60 12.94 -7.25
C ILE A 460 13.88 14.04 -8.03
N ASN A 461 14.59 14.92 -8.74
CA ASN A 461 14.00 16.10 -9.39
C ASN A 461 14.28 16.22 -10.90
N GLY A 462 15.03 15.27 -11.47
CA GLY A 462 15.38 15.25 -12.89
C GLY A 462 16.32 16.36 -13.35
N GLN A 463 17.03 17.05 -12.43
CA GLN A 463 17.96 18.12 -12.77
C GLN A 463 19.09 17.64 -13.67
N ASP A 464 19.67 16.47 -13.40
CA ASP A 464 20.78 15.95 -14.19
C ASP A 464 20.35 15.60 -15.63
N PHE A 465 19.08 15.28 -15.83
CA PHE A 465 18.47 15.08 -17.15
C PHE A 465 18.05 16.38 -17.84
N GLU A 466 18.30 17.55 -17.25
CA GLU A 466 17.83 18.86 -17.72
C GLU A 466 16.29 18.94 -17.83
N LEU A 467 15.62 18.22 -16.92
CA LEU A 467 14.15 18.16 -16.81
C LEU A 467 13.60 19.02 -15.68
N ALA A 468 14.41 19.33 -14.66
CA ALA A 468 13.96 20.07 -13.48
C ALA A 468 13.20 21.36 -13.84
N CYS A 469 11.97 21.44 -13.36
CA CYS A 469 11.05 22.57 -13.54
C CYS A 469 10.06 22.63 -12.37
N THR A 470 9.50 23.81 -12.13
CA THR A 470 8.57 24.07 -11.02
C THR A 470 7.55 25.11 -11.44
N ASP A 471 6.29 24.92 -11.05
CA ASP A 471 5.24 25.93 -11.12
C ASP A 471 4.39 25.94 -9.84
N HIS A 472 3.19 26.53 -9.90
CA HIS A 472 2.25 26.60 -8.77
C HIS A 472 1.71 25.23 -8.30
N SER A 473 1.88 24.17 -9.09
CA SER A 473 1.58 22.78 -8.73
C SER A 473 2.75 22.05 -8.05
N GLY A 474 3.92 22.69 -7.99
CA GLY A 474 5.15 22.17 -7.38
C GLY A 474 6.22 21.76 -8.39
N ALA A 475 7.33 21.22 -7.89
CA ALA A 475 8.49 20.82 -8.70
C ALA A 475 8.29 19.46 -9.39
N LEU A 476 8.91 19.25 -10.54
CA LEU A 476 9.01 17.93 -11.16
C LEU A 476 9.68 16.94 -10.21
N THR A 477 9.13 15.73 -10.11
CA THR A 477 9.78 14.61 -9.40
C THR A 477 10.09 13.47 -10.37
N LEU A 478 11.18 12.76 -10.11
CA LEU A 478 11.64 11.61 -10.89
C LEU A 478 11.90 10.44 -9.94
N ASN A 479 11.47 9.25 -10.34
CA ASN A 479 11.70 8.01 -9.62
C ASN A 479 12.11 6.90 -10.60
N LEU A 480 13.28 6.29 -10.39
CA LEU A 480 13.59 4.99 -10.99
C LEU A 480 12.86 3.92 -10.18
N GLY A 481 11.66 3.59 -10.61
CA GLY A 481 10.71 2.79 -9.82
C GLY A 481 10.85 1.29 -10.02
N VAL A 482 11.38 0.82 -11.14
CA VAL A 482 11.57 -0.62 -11.40
C VAL A 482 12.85 -0.84 -12.20
N ILE A 483 13.59 -1.89 -11.85
CA ILE A 483 14.67 -2.48 -12.65
C ILE A 483 14.49 -3.99 -12.72
N ASP A 484 14.60 -4.52 -13.94
CA ASP A 484 14.72 -5.96 -14.19
C ASP A 484 15.86 -6.18 -15.19
N LEU A 485 16.95 -6.77 -14.71
CA LEU A 485 18.19 -6.92 -15.45
C LEU A 485 18.65 -8.37 -15.42
N THR A 486 19.01 -8.86 -16.60
CA THR A 486 19.60 -10.18 -16.86
C THR A 486 20.92 -10.01 -17.62
N GLU A 487 21.63 -11.11 -17.90
CA GLU A 487 22.87 -11.06 -18.68
C GLU A 487 22.70 -10.43 -20.08
N SER A 488 21.51 -10.53 -20.67
CA SER A 488 21.24 -10.07 -22.04
C SER A 488 20.38 -8.81 -22.13
N ASP A 489 19.66 -8.45 -21.08
CA ASP A 489 18.64 -7.41 -21.13
C ASP A 489 18.65 -6.54 -19.88
N ILE A 490 18.37 -5.25 -20.06
CA ILE A 490 18.10 -4.30 -18.98
C ILE A 490 16.77 -3.62 -19.26
N ASN A 491 15.80 -3.79 -18.35
CA ASN A 491 14.52 -3.10 -18.37
C ASN A 491 14.48 -2.10 -17.20
N LEU A 492 14.07 -0.87 -17.49
CA LEU A 492 13.92 0.20 -16.51
C LEU A 492 12.53 0.83 -16.67
N VAL A 493 11.91 1.18 -15.54
CA VAL A 493 10.70 2.00 -15.54
C VAL A 493 10.94 3.26 -14.71
N ILE A 494 10.80 4.41 -15.37
CA ILE A 494 10.97 5.72 -14.74
C ILE A 494 9.60 6.37 -14.63
N ASP A 495 9.19 6.71 -13.41
CA ASP A 495 8.00 7.50 -13.10
C ASP A 495 8.40 8.98 -12.93
N ILE A 496 7.69 9.87 -13.62
CA ILE A 496 7.90 11.32 -13.53
C ILE A 496 6.57 12.00 -13.23
N ARG A 497 6.57 12.82 -12.18
CA ARG A 497 5.46 13.76 -11.90
C ARG A 497 5.85 15.14 -12.37
N TYR A 498 5.15 15.69 -13.34
CA TYR A 498 5.53 16.94 -13.99
C TYR A 498 4.54 18.09 -13.76
N PRO A 499 5.01 19.34 -13.61
CA PRO A 499 4.16 20.49 -13.32
C PRO A 499 3.07 20.73 -14.38
N VAL A 500 1.93 21.29 -13.97
CA VAL A 500 0.75 21.48 -14.83
C VAL A 500 0.98 22.39 -16.05
N THR A 501 2.03 23.21 -16.02
CA THR A 501 2.41 24.09 -17.13
C THR A 501 3.36 23.44 -18.14
N GLU A 502 3.81 22.21 -17.88
CA GLU A 502 4.75 21.49 -18.75
C GLU A 502 4.06 20.46 -19.66
N SER A 503 4.82 19.94 -20.62
CA SER A 503 4.34 18.97 -21.61
C SER A 503 5.06 17.63 -21.44
N GLY A 504 4.28 16.56 -21.22
CA GLY A 504 4.79 15.20 -21.12
C GLY A 504 5.62 14.80 -22.34
N GLU A 505 5.13 15.06 -23.56
CA GLU A 505 5.87 14.79 -24.81
C GLU A 505 7.26 15.45 -24.85
N LYS A 506 7.40 16.69 -24.34
CA LYS A 506 8.70 17.38 -24.30
C LYS A 506 9.67 16.73 -23.31
N ILE A 507 9.15 16.34 -22.14
CA ILE A 507 9.92 15.66 -21.10
C ILE A 507 10.41 14.32 -21.63
N VAL A 508 9.49 13.55 -22.20
CA VAL A 508 9.75 12.25 -22.82
C VAL A 508 10.81 12.37 -23.92
N ALA A 509 10.69 13.33 -24.85
CA ALA A 509 11.66 13.51 -25.93
C ALA A 509 13.07 13.89 -25.42
N LYS A 510 13.15 14.69 -24.34
CA LYS A 510 14.42 15.02 -23.69
C LYS A 510 15.02 13.79 -23.00
N LEU A 511 14.22 13.04 -22.25
CA LEU A 511 14.68 11.85 -21.54
C LEU A 511 15.14 10.78 -22.54
N ASP A 512 14.39 10.54 -23.62
CA ASP A 512 14.77 9.62 -24.70
C ASP A 512 16.15 9.96 -25.25
N ALA A 513 16.42 11.25 -25.53
CA ALA A 513 17.70 11.68 -26.09
C ALA A 513 18.86 11.38 -25.13
N LYS A 514 18.68 11.60 -23.83
CA LYS A 514 19.68 11.34 -22.77
C LYS A 514 19.88 9.85 -22.52
N MET A 515 18.80 9.06 -22.51
CA MET A 515 18.85 7.60 -22.34
C MET A 515 19.53 6.93 -23.54
N ALA A 516 19.31 7.44 -24.76
CA ALA A 516 19.93 6.93 -25.97
C ALA A 516 21.46 7.11 -26.00
N GLU A 517 22.02 8.09 -25.26
CA GLU A 517 23.48 8.24 -25.11
C GLU A 517 24.14 7.00 -24.47
N PHE A 518 23.36 6.23 -23.70
CA PHE A 518 23.76 4.98 -23.05
C PHE A 518 23.20 3.73 -23.74
N GLY A 519 22.58 3.87 -24.91
CA GLY A 519 22.05 2.78 -25.72
C GLY A 519 20.64 2.31 -25.33
N PHE A 520 20.01 2.90 -24.32
CA PHE A 520 18.63 2.58 -23.96
C PHE A 520 17.65 3.10 -25.01
N ALA A 521 16.70 2.26 -25.39
CA ALA A 521 15.59 2.61 -26.27
C ALA A 521 14.28 2.53 -25.49
N ARG A 522 13.42 3.54 -25.64
CA ARG A 522 12.08 3.49 -25.06
C ARG A 522 11.25 2.40 -25.73
N THR A 523 10.61 1.53 -24.95
CA THR A 523 9.67 0.52 -25.46
C THR A 523 8.26 1.09 -25.58
N ASP A 524 7.78 1.74 -24.53
CA ASP A 524 6.51 2.46 -24.49
C ASP A 524 6.53 3.55 -23.40
N PHE A 525 5.46 4.33 -23.31
CA PHE A 525 5.18 5.18 -22.18
C PHE A 525 3.68 5.45 -22.05
N THR A 526 3.26 5.80 -20.86
CA THR A 526 1.93 6.35 -20.58
C THR A 526 2.06 7.80 -20.16
N ASP A 527 1.08 8.63 -20.55
CA ASP A 527 0.98 10.03 -20.14
C ASP A 527 -0.42 10.31 -19.60
N SER A 528 -0.51 10.42 -18.29
CA SER A 528 -1.66 10.99 -17.62
C SER A 528 -1.48 12.51 -17.61
N VAL A 529 -2.09 13.20 -18.57
CA VAL A 529 -1.93 14.66 -18.76
C VAL A 529 -2.43 15.46 -17.55
N PRO A 530 -1.81 16.59 -17.16
CA PRO A 530 -2.12 17.26 -15.90
C PRO A 530 -3.57 17.76 -15.83
N LEU A 531 -4.12 17.82 -14.60
CA LEU A 531 -5.37 18.51 -14.31
C LEU A 531 -5.04 19.89 -13.75
N ASN A 532 -5.59 20.95 -14.34
CA ASN A 532 -5.50 22.30 -13.77
C ASN A 532 -6.79 23.06 -14.04
N LEU A 533 -7.57 23.27 -12.99
CA LEU A 533 -8.83 23.99 -13.09
C LEU A 533 -8.68 25.48 -12.82
N GLY A 534 -7.52 25.92 -12.33
CA GLY A 534 -7.29 27.26 -11.84
C GLY A 534 -7.89 27.48 -10.45
N LYS A 535 -7.07 28.02 -9.54
CA LYS A 535 -7.43 28.25 -8.13
C LYS A 535 -8.62 29.20 -7.96
N ASP A 536 -8.75 30.17 -8.86
CA ASP A 536 -9.83 31.18 -8.86
C ASP A 536 -11.04 30.76 -9.71
N SER A 537 -11.10 29.51 -10.20
CA SER A 537 -12.24 29.06 -10.99
C SER A 537 -13.51 28.98 -10.16
N LYS A 538 -14.65 29.23 -10.80
CA LYS A 538 -15.97 29.18 -10.14
C LYS A 538 -16.20 27.86 -9.39
N LEU A 539 -15.74 26.74 -9.97
CA LEU A 539 -15.84 25.42 -9.34
C LEU A 539 -15.02 25.35 -8.05
N VAL A 540 -13.72 25.66 -8.12
CA VAL A 540 -12.82 25.59 -6.97
C VAL A 540 -13.26 26.55 -5.87
N THR A 541 -13.60 27.79 -6.20
CA THR A 541 -14.06 28.77 -5.21
C THR A 541 -15.37 28.35 -4.56
N THR A 542 -16.30 27.75 -5.30
CA THR A 542 -17.58 27.28 -4.73
C THR A 542 -17.36 26.16 -3.71
N VAL A 543 -16.53 25.17 -4.07
CA VAL A 543 -16.24 24.03 -3.19
C VAL A 543 -15.48 24.50 -1.94
N MET A 544 -14.50 25.39 -2.11
CA MET A 544 -13.75 25.95 -0.99
C MET A 544 -14.59 26.84 -0.08
N ASP A 545 -15.53 27.63 -0.62
CA ASP A 545 -16.46 28.43 0.17
C ASP A 545 -17.37 27.55 1.04
N VAL A 546 -17.78 26.40 0.53
CA VAL A 546 -18.55 25.41 1.32
C VAL A 546 -17.67 24.80 2.39
N TYR A 547 -16.47 24.33 2.05
CA TYR A 547 -15.53 23.73 3.00
C TYR A 547 -15.17 24.69 4.13
N ASN A 548 -14.75 25.92 3.81
CA ASN A 548 -14.34 26.92 4.79
C ASN A 548 -15.50 27.34 5.71
N ARG A 549 -16.72 27.43 5.19
CA ARG A 549 -17.91 27.67 6.01
C ARG A 549 -18.25 26.47 6.89
N ALA A 550 -18.11 25.26 6.37
CA ALA A 550 -18.37 24.04 7.12
C ALA A 550 -17.31 23.84 8.22
N MET A 551 -16.04 24.10 7.95
CA MET A 551 -14.95 23.88 8.90
C MET A 551 -14.61 25.11 9.77
N ASN A 552 -15.32 26.24 9.57
CA ASN A 552 -14.97 27.53 10.19
C ASN A 552 -13.50 27.92 9.97
N SER A 553 -12.99 27.64 8.78
CA SER A 553 -11.58 27.83 8.41
C SER A 553 -11.43 28.85 7.28
N SER A 554 -10.19 29.12 6.90
CA SER A 554 -9.82 29.96 5.76
C SER A 554 -8.76 29.26 4.90
N GLU A 555 -8.95 27.96 4.69
CA GLU A 555 -8.04 27.14 3.90
C GLU A 555 -8.08 27.53 2.43
N GLU A 556 -6.98 27.25 1.73
CA GLU A 556 -6.88 27.44 0.29
C GLU A 556 -6.84 26.07 -0.41
N ALA A 557 -7.39 26.01 -1.63
CA ALA A 557 -7.24 24.81 -2.45
C ALA A 557 -5.76 24.50 -2.74
N VAL A 558 -5.43 23.22 -2.75
CA VAL A 558 -4.06 22.72 -2.87
C VAL A 558 -3.79 22.10 -4.24
N ALA A 559 -2.51 21.94 -4.56
CA ALA A 559 -2.08 21.15 -5.70
C ALA A 559 -1.35 19.90 -5.21
N MET A 560 -1.47 18.80 -5.95
CA MET A 560 -0.85 17.52 -5.59
C MET A 560 -0.10 16.88 -6.77
N GLY A 561 0.76 15.91 -6.44
CA GLY A 561 1.51 15.12 -7.42
C GLY A 561 0.93 13.76 -7.77
N GLY A 562 -0.08 13.28 -7.02
CA GLY A 562 -0.86 12.09 -7.35
C GLY A 562 -1.95 12.40 -8.37
N GLY A 563 -2.69 11.38 -8.79
CA GLY A 563 -3.81 11.51 -9.72
C GLY A 563 -5.06 10.85 -9.18
N THR A 564 -6.24 11.40 -9.49
CA THR A 564 -7.55 10.82 -9.12
C THR A 564 -8.45 10.68 -10.35
N TYR A 565 -9.65 10.13 -10.17
CA TYR A 565 -10.73 10.19 -11.19
C TYR A 565 -11.08 11.61 -11.67
N ALA A 566 -10.69 12.68 -10.97
CA ALA A 566 -10.91 14.04 -11.43
C ALA A 566 -10.28 14.30 -12.82
N ARG A 567 -9.30 13.50 -13.22
CA ARG A 567 -8.64 13.53 -14.54
C ARG A 567 -9.44 12.84 -15.63
N ALA A 568 -10.34 11.93 -15.25
CA ALA A 568 -11.07 11.10 -16.19
C ALA A 568 -12.23 11.85 -16.86
N ILE A 569 -12.75 12.90 -16.21
CA ILE A 569 -13.89 13.69 -16.68
C ILE A 569 -13.56 15.19 -16.52
N PRO A 570 -13.75 16.03 -17.55
CA PRO A 570 -13.51 17.47 -17.43
C PRO A 570 -14.44 18.14 -16.43
N ASN A 571 -14.02 19.27 -15.87
CA ASN A 571 -14.78 20.07 -14.89
C ASN A 571 -15.07 19.33 -13.57
N VAL A 572 -14.20 18.38 -13.19
CA VAL A 572 -14.28 17.65 -11.92
C VAL A 572 -12.97 17.89 -11.15
N LEU A 573 -13.05 18.05 -9.83
CA LEU A 573 -11.89 18.20 -8.94
C LEU A 573 -11.90 17.16 -7.82
N ALA A 574 -10.76 16.87 -7.22
CA ALA A 574 -10.68 15.98 -6.06
C ALA A 574 -10.97 16.76 -4.76
N PHE A 575 -11.83 16.24 -3.89
CA PHE A 575 -12.28 16.94 -2.69
C PHE A 575 -12.77 15.99 -1.60
N GLY A 576 -11.94 15.77 -0.58
CA GLY A 576 -12.23 14.84 0.51
C GLY A 576 -12.20 13.38 0.04
N ALA A 577 -12.43 12.38 0.90
CA ALA A 577 -13.01 12.51 2.24
C ALA A 577 -12.00 12.64 3.41
N VAL A 578 -10.69 12.58 3.17
CA VAL A 578 -9.69 12.54 4.27
C VAL A 578 -9.44 13.94 4.84
N PHE A 579 -9.71 14.15 6.12
CA PHE A 579 -9.43 15.44 6.76
C PHE A 579 -7.93 15.66 7.07
N PRO A 580 -7.46 16.92 7.12
CA PRO A 580 -6.09 17.23 7.51
C PRO A 580 -5.69 16.61 8.86
N GLY A 581 -4.51 16.01 8.90
CA GLY A 581 -3.95 15.36 10.10
C GLY A 581 -4.48 13.96 10.36
N THR A 582 -5.45 13.45 9.58
CA THR A 582 -5.83 12.04 9.60
C THR A 582 -4.71 11.21 8.93
N PRO A 583 -4.23 10.12 9.55
CA PRO A 583 -3.27 9.23 8.93
C PRO A 583 -3.80 8.68 7.60
N ASP A 584 -2.95 8.68 6.59
CA ASP A 584 -3.24 8.01 5.32
C ASP A 584 -2.98 6.51 5.48
N VAL A 585 -4.07 5.75 5.57
CA VAL A 585 -4.08 4.29 5.72
C VAL A 585 -4.65 3.59 4.48
N MET A 586 -4.84 4.32 3.38
CA MET A 586 -5.30 3.76 2.12
C MET A 586 -4.31 2.70 1.63
N HIS A 587 -4.85 1.62 1.05
CA HIS A 587 -4.11 0.46 0.52
C HIS A 587 -3.30 -0.34 1.54
N GLN A 588 -3.24 0.07 2.80
CA GLN A 588 -2.48 -0.60 3.86
C GLN A 588 -3.31 -1.69 4.54
N VAL A 589 -2.61 -2.54 5.31
CA VAL A 589 -3.21 -3.47 6.28
C VAL A 589 -3.92 -2.66 7.38
N ASP A 590 -5.06 -3.16 7.84
CA ASP A 590 -5.91 -2.50 8.84
C ASP A 590 -6.34 -1.08 8.44
N GLU A 591 -6.62 -0.89 7.14
CA GLU A 591 -7.28 0.29 6.61
C GLU A 591 -8.55 0.58 7.43
N HIS A 592 -8.67 1.84 7.89
CA HIS A 592 -9.75 2.26 8.75
C HIS A 592 -10.11 3.72 8.58
N VAL A 593 -11.31 4.09 9.04
CA VAL A 593 -11.74 5.48 9.11
C VAL A 593 -12.55 5.74 10.38
N GLU A 594 -12.45 6.94 10.94
CA GLU A 594 -13.35 7.37 12.01
C GLU A 594 -14.75 7.61 11.45
N LEU A 595 -15.80 6.99 12.01
CA LEU A 595 -17.16 7.13 11.47
C LEU A 595 -17.65 8.58 11.46
N ASP A 596 -17.31 9.37 12.49
CA ASP A 596 -17.66 10.79 12.55
C ASP A 596 -17.04 11.59 11.40
N HIS A 597 -15.88 11.17 10.86
CA HIS A 597 -15.28 11.80 9.69
C HIS A 597 -16.12 11.52 8.45
N LEU A 598 -16.58 10.29 8.22
CA LEU A 598 -17.47 9.97 7.10
C LEU A 598 -18.80 10.74 7.18
N TYR A 599 -19.39 10.83 8.38
CA TYR A 599 -20.63 11.59 8.57
C TYR A 599 -20.42 13.10 8.35
N ALA A 600 -19.32 13.67 8.83
CA ALA A 600 -18.97 15.06 8.58
C ALA A 600 -18.70 15.32 7.09
N ALA A 601 -17.98 14.43 6.41
CA ALA A 601 -17.74 14.50 4.97
C ALA A 601 -19.07 14.44 4.20
N SER A 602 -19.99 13.55 4.57
CA SER A 602 -21.33 13.45 3.97
C SER A 602 -22.10 14.78 4.09
N TYR A 603 -22.04 15.45 5.24
CA TYR A 603 -22.63 16.79 5.40
C TYR A 603 -21.96 17.83 4.49
N ILE A 604 -20.63 17.84 4.40
CA ILE A 604 -19.89 18.76 3.51
C ILE A 604 -20.27 18.50 2.04
N TYR A 605 -20.38 17.24 1.63
CA TYR A 605 -20.84 16.86 0.29
C TYR A 605 -22.27 17.31 0.03
N ARG A 606 -23.17 17.18 1.00
CA ARG A 606 -24.56 17.65 0.86
C ARG A 606 -24.61 19.14 0.52
N GLU A 607 -23.87 19.96 1.28
CA GLU A 607 -23.80 21.40 1.03
C GLU A 607 -23.08 21.73 -0.29
N THR A 608 -22.07 20.94 -0.65
CA THR A 608 -21.31 21.11 -1.90
C THR A 608 -22.18 20.82 -3.12
N ILE A 609 -22.89 19.68 -3.11
CA ILE A 609 -23.84 19.27 -4.15
C ILE A 609 -24.89 20.37 -4.34
N LYS A 610 -25.45 20.89 -3.25
CA LYS A 610 -26.43 21.98 -3.29
C LYS A 610 -25.85 23.23 -3.93
N ALA A 611 -24.69 23.68 -3.50
CA ALA A 611 -24.03 24.89 -4.02
C ALA A 611 -23.67 24.77 -5.50
N LEU A 612 -23.14 23.62 -5.93
CA LEU A 612 -22.84 23.35 -7.33
C LEU A 612 -24.11 23.31 -8.18
N ALA A 613 -25.18 22.68 -7.71
CA ALA A 613 -26.44 22.66 -8.43
C ALA A 613 -27.04 24.08 -8.56
N GLU A 614 -27.02 24.88 -7.51
CA GLU A 614 -27.55 26.26 -7.54
C GLU A 614 -26.80 27.19 -8.50
N ASN A 615 -25.52 26.92 -8.75
CA ASN A 615 -24.71 27.64 -9.74
C ASN A 615 -25.17 27.44 -11.19
N GLU A 616 -26.01 26.42 -11.44
CA GLU A 616 -26.49 26.04 -12.77
C GLU A 616 -27.90 26.57 -13.12
N ARG A 617 -28.49 27.39 -12.24
CA ARG A 617 -29.76 28.10 -12.48
C ARG A 617 -29.80 28.99 -13.72
#